data_AF-A0A0F8J1J0-F1
#
_entry.id   AF-A0A0F8J1J0-F1
#
_cell.length_a   1.000
_cell.length_b   1.000
_cell.length_c   1.000
_cell.angle_alpha   90.00
_cell.angle_beta   90.00
_cell.angle_gamma   90.00
#
_symmetry.space_group_name_H-M   'P 1'
#
loop_
_entity.id
_entity.type
_entity.pdbx_description
1 polymer ?
#
loop_
_entity_poly.entity_id
_entity_poly.type
_entity_poly.pdbx_seq_one_letter_code
_entity_poly.pdbx_strand_id
1 'polypeptide(L)'
;MTDNYSTEIAALSTIFGAIIGAIIAAFVGYIVSKRQFKDQLQLRLKNTALDLVNEIESLEKIIKPFADFYEEHDINFIADRNTDRVAGLIQDVFFSENDLTSEVLRFLYDENGAYYRYKDVITNFDEECFANVSEFYRNIIHAHNYYSLYKENQGNYYLGKTYDCLAKASRISESVKDMLKNRYILKK
;
A
#
# COMPACT_ATOMS: atom_id res chain seq x y z
N MET A 1 -30.46 -55.33 -47.08
CA MET A 1 -29.44 -54.26 -47.10
C MET A 1 -30.11 -52.99 -46.57
N THR A 2 -30.25 -52.85 -45.25
CA THR A 2 -30.92 -51.68 -44.65
C THR A 2 -30.44 -51.32 -43.24
N ASP A 3 -29.49 -52.04 -42.65
CA ASP A 3 -29.06 -51.81 -41.26
C ASP A 3 -27.78 -50.96 -41.13
N ASN A 4 -27.01 -50.74 -42.20
CA ASN A 4 -25.76 -49.96 -42.10
C ASN A 4 -26.02 -48.45 -42.07
N TYR A 5 -27.05 -47.97 -42.76
CA TYR A 5 -27.36 -46.53 -42.84
C TYR A 5 -27.91 -45.97 -41.52
N SER A 6 -28.76 -46.72 -40.81
CA SER A 6 -29.30 -46.30 -39.51
C SER A 6 -28.21 -46.25 -38.44
N THR A 7 -27.26 -47.17 -38.49
CA THR A 7 -26.13 -47.27 -37.56
C THR A 7 -25.10 -46.15 -37.78
N GLU A 8 -24.82 -45.78 -39.03
CA GLU A 8 -23.95 -44.62 -39.36
C GLU A 8 -24.57 -43.28 -38.96
N ILE A 9 -25.89 -43.10 -39.15
CA ILE A 9 -26.59 -41.87 -38.74
C ILE A 9 -26.61 -41.73 -37.21
N ALA A 10 -26.77 -42.84 -36.47
CA ALA A 10 -26.68 -42.85 -35.02
C ALA A 10 -25.26 -42.57 -34.51
N ALA A 11 -24.23 -43.07 -35.19
CA ALA A 11 -22.84 -42.78 -34.85
C ALA A 11 -22.47 -41.30 -35.10
N LEU A 12 -22.89 -40.73 -36.23
CA LEU A 12 -22.71 -39.31 -36.55
C LEU A 12 -23.41 -38.39 -35.55
N SER A 13 -24.66 -38.67 -35.18
CA SER A 13 -25.38 -37.85 -34.18
C SER A 13 -24.75 -37.92 -32.79
N THR A 14 -24.19 -39.07 -32.42
CA THR A 14 -23.46 -39.25 -31.14
C THR A 14 -22.14 -38.49 -31.14
N ILE A 15 -21.40 -38.49 -32.26
CA ILE A 15 -20.15 -37.72 -32.43
C ILE A 15 -20.44 -36.21 -32.38
N PHE A 16 -21.43 -35.72 -33.12
CA PHE A 16 -21.82 -34.31 -33.08
C PHE A 16 -22.32 -33.89 -31.68
N GLY A 17 -23.11 -34.73 -31.00
CA GLY A 17 -23.56 -34.49 -29.63
C GLY A 17 -22.40 -34.43 -28.63
N ALA A 18 -21.42 -35.32 -28.75
CA ALA A 18 -20.22 -35.33 -27.90
C ALA A 18 -19.33 -34.10 -28.13
N ILE A 19 -19.16 -33.67 -29.39
CA ILE A 19 -18.39 -32.47 -29.73
C ILE A 19 -19.08 -31.21 -29.17
N ILE A 20 -20.40 -31.07 -29.36
CA ILE A 20 -21.17 -29.94 -28.83
C ILE A 20 -21.11 -29.94 -27.29
N GLY A 21 -21.28 -31.11 -26.66
CA GLY A 21 -21.16 -31.26 -25.20
C GLY A 21 -19.78 -30.87 -24.67
N ALA A 22 -18.71 -31.25 -25.36
CA ALA A 22 -17.33 -30.89 -25.00
C ALA A 22 -17.07 -29.38 -25.13
N ILE A 23 -17.60 -28.74 -26.17
CA ILE A 23 -17.48 -27.28 -26.36
C ILE A 23 -18.22 -26.53 -25.24
N ILE A 24 -19.43 -26.96 -24.89
CA ILE A 24 -20.20 -26.36 -23.79
C ILE A 24 -19.45 -26.56 -22.46
N ALA A 25 -18.93 -27.75 -22.19
CA ALA A 25 -18.17 -28.03 -20.97
C ALA A 25 -16.90 -27.16 -20.88
N ALA A 26 -16.16 -26.98 -21.99
CA ALA A 26 -15.00 -26.11 -22.05
C ALA A 26 -15.37 -24.64 -21.78
N PHE A 27 -16.48 -24.16 -22.36
CA PHE A 27 -16.97 -22.80 -22.14
C PHE A 27 -17.40 -22.56 -20.69
N VAL A 28 -18.15 -23.50 -20.11
CA VAL A 28 -18.54 -23.45 -18.69
C VAL A 28 -17.30 -23.50 -17.79
N GLY A 29 -16.34 -24.37 -18.07
CA GLY A 29 -15.08 -24.46 -17.34
C GLY A 29 -14.27 -23.16 -17.38
N TYR A 30 -14.20 -22.52 -18.55
CA TYR A 30 -13.57 -21.21 -18.70
C TYR A 30 -14.25 -20.12 -17.86
N ILE A 31 -15.59 -20.05 -17.89
CA ILE A 31 -16.37 -19.09 -17.10
C ILE A 31 -16.14 -19.30 -15.60
N VAL A 32 -16.19 -20.55 -15.14
CA VAL A 32 -15.98 -20.91 -13.73
C VAL A 32 -14.57 -20.55 -13.29
N SER A 33 -13.55 -20.88 -14.09
CA SER A 33 -12.15 -20.53 -13.80
C SER A 33 -11.93 -19.02 -13.70
N LYS A 34 -12.48 -18.25 -14.66
CA LYS A 34 -12.40 -16.78 -14.64
C LYS A 34 -13.08 -16.19 -13.40
N ARG A 35 -14.21 -16.77 -12.98
CA ARG A 35 -14.91 -16.37 -11.76
C ARG A 35 -14.09 -16.67 -10.51
N GLN A 36 -13.55 -17.88 -10.38
CA GLN A 36 -12.70 -18.27 -9.26
C GLN A 36 -11.47 -17.37 -9.12
N PHE A 37 -10.81 -17.05 -10.25
CA PHE A 37 -9.69 -16.12 -10.26
C PHE A 37 -10.09 -14.74 -9.75
N LYS A 38 -11.24 -14.21 -10.20
CA LYS A 38 -11.75 -12.91 -9.76
C LYS A 38 -12.05 -12.91 -8.26
N ASP A 39 -12.69 -13.96 -7.76
CA ASP A 39 -13.05 -14.08 -6.34
C ASP A 39 -11.79 -14.18 -5.46
N GLN A 40 -10.78 -14.95 -5.89
CA GLN A 40 -9.48 -15.03 -5.21
C GLN A 40 -8.73 -13.70 -5.20
N LEU A 41 -8.71 -12.99 -6.33
CA LEU A 41 -8.08 -11.67 -6.42
C LEU A 41 -8.77 -10.67 -5.50
N GLN A 42 -10.11 -10.65 -5.47
CA GLN A 42 -10.87 -9.78 -4.57
C GLN A 42 -10.57 -10.05 -3.10
N LEU A 43 -10.52 -11.32 -2.69
CA LEU A 43 -10.14 -11.70 -1.33
C LEU A 43 -8.72 -11.26 -1.00
N ARG A 44 -7.77 -11.45 -1.92
CA ARG A 44 -6.37 -11.02 -1.74
C ARG A 44 -6.29 -9.50 -1.58
N LEU A 45 -6.96 -8.73 -2.42
CA LEU A 45 -7.00 -7.28 -2.34
C LEU A 45 -7.63 -6.79 -1.04
N LYS A 46 -8.69 -7.44 -0.58
CA LYS A 46 -9.33 -7.12 0.71
C LYS A 46 -8.38 -7.33 1.89
N ASN A 47 -7.69 -8.46 1.94
CA ASN A 47 -6.73 -8.75 3.01
C ASN A 47 -5.55 -7.79 2.96
N THR A 48 -5.01 -7.53 1.77
CA THR A 48 -3.97 -6.52 1.58
C THR A 48 -4.43 -5.14 2.05
N ALA A 49 -5.64 -4.71 1.69
CA ALA A 49 -6.19 -3.42 2.13
C ALA A 49 -6.32 -3.34 3.66
N LEU A 50 -6.75 -4.41 4.32
CA LEU A 50 -6.88 -4.46 5.78
C LEU A 50 -5.52 -4.33 6.47
N ASP A 51 -4.52 -5.08 6.00
CA ASP A 51 -3.17 -5.01 6.56
C ASP A 51 -2.53 -3.64 6.34
N LEU A 52 -2.71 -3.04 5.16
CA LEU A 52 -2.22 -1.69 4.86
C LEU A 52 -2.90 -0.64 5.72
N VAL A 53 -4.22 -0.71 5.94
CA VAL A 53 -4.92 0.22 6.84
C VAL A 53 -4.33 0.16 8.25
N ASN A 54 -4.12 -1.04 8.79
CA ASN A 54 -3.57 -1.21 10.14
C ASN A 54 -2.14 -0.66 10.24
N GLU A 55 -1.32 -0.88 9.22
CA GLU A 55 0.03 -0.33 9.14
C GLU A 55 -0.01 1.20 9.05
N ILE A 56 -0.82 1.77 8.15
CA ILE A 56 -0.95 3.23 7.98
C ILE A 56 -1.46 3.89 9.26
N GLU A 57 -2.43 3.31 9.96
CA GLU A 57 -2.91 3.82 11.26
C GLU A 57 -1.80 3.79 12.32
N SER A 58 -0.93 2.79 12.29
CA SER A 58 0.21 2.69 13.20
C SER A 58 1.28 3.73 12.89
N LEU A 59 1.59 3.93 11.61
CA LEU A 59 2.52 4.95 11.13
C LEU A 59 1.99 6.36 11.37
N GLU A 60 0.70 6.61 11.16
CA GLU A 60 0.09 7.93 11.40
C GLU A 60 0.20 8.35 12.86
N LYS A 61 -0.05 7.44 13.82
CA LYS A 61 0.12 7.73 15.26
C LYS A 61 1.52 8.21 15.61
N ILE A 62 2.51 7.75 14.85
CA ILE A 62 3.89 8.15 14.99
C ILE A 62 4.11 9.50 14.30
N ILE A 63 3.71 9.63 13.04
CA ILE A 63 4.12 10.74 12.16
C ILE A 63 3.34 12.03 12.44
N LYS A 64 2.05 11.91 12.73
CA LYS A 64 1.12 13.05 12.84
C LYS A 64 1.55 14.06 13.91
N PRO A 65 1.97 13.66 15.13
CA PRO A 65 2.51 14.61 16.10
C PRO A 65 3.72 15.41 15.59
N PHE A 66 4.64 14.78 14.84
CA PHE A 66 5.79 15.49 14.26
C PHE A 66 5.37 16.43 13.14
N ALA A 67 4.43 16.00 12.29
CA ALA A 67 3.91 16.80 11.19
C ALA A 67 3.17 18.05 11.70
N ASP A 68 2.25 17.87 12.66
CA ASP A 68 1.45 18.96 13.22
C ASP A 68 2.36 20.00 13.89
N PHE A 69 3.34 19.54 14.68
CA PHE A 69 4.31 20.41 15.34
C PHE A 69 5.18 21.18 14.34
N TYR A 70 5.65 20.51 13.28
CA TYR A 70 6.44 21.16 12.24
C TYR A 70 5.63 22.21 11.47
N GLU A 71 4.37 21.93 11.16
CA GLU A 71 3.48 22.85 10.46
C GLU A 71 3.07 24.06 11.32
N GLU A 72 2.94 23.89 12.63
CA GLU A 72 2.60 24.97 13.57
C GLU A 72 3.76 25.95 13.79
N HIS A 73 5.00 25.47 13.81
CA HIS A 73 6.17 26.26 14.18
C HIS A 73 7.09 26.68 13.02
N ASP A 74 6.83 26.17 11.81
CA ASP A 74 7.59 26.43 10.58
C ASP A 74 9.10 26.10 10.71
N ILE A 75 9.88 26.38 9.66
CA ILE A 75 11.34 26.12 9.55
C ILE A 75 12.15 26.74 10.71
N ASN A 76 11.59 27.69 11.47
CA ASN A 76 12.24 28.29 12.64
C ASN A 76 12.57 27.26 13.73
N PHE A 77 11.85 26.13 13.80
CA PHE A 77 12.20 25.00 14.67
C PHE A 77 13.47 24.23 14.20
N ILE A 78 13.82 24.33 12.92
CA ILE A 78 15.00 23.70 12.29
C ILE A 78 16.20 24.67 12.29
N ALA A 79 16.24 25.63 13.20
CA ALA A 79 17.43 26.44 13.41
C ALA A 79 18.59 25.56 13.89
N ASP A 80 19.82 25.93 13.51
CA ASP A 80 21.03 25.20 13.88
C ASP A 80 21.13 25.14 15.42
N ARG A 81 21.31 23.91 15.95
CA ARG A 81 21.56 23.65 17.38
C ARG A 81 22.67 24.54 17.94
N ASN A 82 23.61 24.97 17.07
CA ASN A 82 24.72 25.84 17.43
C ASN A 82 24.34 27.34 17.48
N THR A 83 23.30 27.77 16.78
CA THR A 83 22.91 29.19 16.69
C THR A 83 21.65 29.55 17.46
N ASP A 84 20.75 28.59 17.72
CA ASP A 84 19.51 28.83 18.46
C ASP A 84 19.34 27.81 19.60
N ARG A 85 19.57 28.29 20.83
CA ARG A 85 19.45 27.50 22.06
C ARG A 85 18.02 27.04 22.34
N VAL A 86 17.01 27.79 21.88
CA VAL A 86 15.59 27.43 22.05
C VAL A 86 15.24 26.32 21.06
N ALA A 87 15.68 26.42 19.80
CA ALA A 87 15.53 25.33 18.84
C ALA A 87 16.25 24.05 19.29
N GLY A 88 17.46 24.18 19.86
CA GLY A 88 18.18 23.06 20.49
C GLY A 88 17.41 22.43 21.65
N LEU A 89 16.76 23.23 22.50
CA LEU A 89 15.92 22.75 23.61
C LEU A 89 14.62 22.10 23.14
N ILE A 90 13.95 22.65 22.13
CA ILE A 90 12.73 22.06 21.57
C ILE A 90 13.08 20.74 20.87
N GLN A 91 14.16 20.72 20.07
CA GLN A 91 14.66 19.48 19.46
C GLN A 91 15.08 18.48 20.54
N ASP A 92 15.84 18.88 21.55
CA ASP A 92 16.22 17.99 22.63
C ASP A 92 15.01 17.53 23.44
N VAL A 93 13.97 18.31 23.71
CA VAL A 93 12.75 17.81 24.39
C VAL A 93 11.99 16.83 23.50
N PHE A 94 11.83 17.14 22.20
CA PHE A 94 11.18 16.24 21.24
C PHE A 94 11.97 14.95 20.99
N PHE A 95 13.31 15.01 20.98
CA PHE A 95 14.22 13.89 20.70
C PHE A 95 14.74 13.20 21.98
N SER A 96 14.71 13.81 23.17
CA SER A 96 15.12 13.19 24.44
C SER A 96 13.96 12.50 25.15
N GLU A 97 12.71 12.96 24.94
CA GLU A 97 11.54 12.13 25.25
C GLU A 97 11.34 11.02 24.20
N ASN A 98 11.91 11.18 22.99
CA ASN A 98 11.95 10.16 21.93
C ASN A 98 13.39 9.82 21.51
N ASP A 99 14.22 9.26 22.40
CA ASP A 99 15.49 8.59 22.00
C ASP A 99 15.22 7.47 20.95
N LEU A 100 13.96 7.05 20.94
CA LEU A 100 13.22 6.35 19.90
C LEU A 100 13.26 7.00 18.51
N THR A 101 13.62 8.25 18.24
CA THR A 101 13.41 8.84 16.89
C THR A 101 14.26 8.16 15.82
N SER A 102 15.45 7.67 16.19
CA SER A 102 16.26 6.78 15.34
C SER A 102 15.62 5.43 15.09
N GLU A 103 14.84 4.91 16.03
CA GLU A 103 14.24 3.58 16.04
C GLU A 103 12.81 3.59 15.47
N VAL A 104 12.09 4.69 15.68
CA VAL A 104 10.77 5.09 15.21
C VAL A 104 10.84 5.44 13.74
N LEU A 105 11.82 6.25 13.31
CA LEU A 105 12.08 6.47 11.88
C LEU A 105 12.68 5.23 11.19
N ARG A 106 13.25 4.29 11.94
CA ARG A 106 13.67 2.98 11.41
C ARG A 106 12.48 2.03 11.24
N PHE A 107 11.49 2.09 12.14
CA PHE A 107 10.19 1.41 11.98
C PHE A 107 9.37 1.94 10.81
N LEU A 108 9.52 3.23 10.47
CA LEU A 108 8.93 3.81 9.25
C LEU A 108 9.39 3.09 7.97
N TYR A 109 10.55 2.43 8.00
CA TYR A 109 11.07 1.57 6.94
C TYR A 109 11.19 0.12 7.44
N ASP A 110 10.06 -0.52 7.75
CA ASP A 110 10.05 -1.96 8.04
C ASP A 110 9.93 -2.76 6.74
N GLU A 111 11.01 -3.44 6.34
CA GLU A 111 11.03 -4.33 5.18
C GLU A 111 10.10 -5.56 5.35
N ASN A 112 9.63 -5.83 6.57
CA ASN A 112 8.61 -6.85 6.85
C ASN A 112 7.18 -6.27 6.93
N GLY A 113 7.05 -4.95 6.73
CA GLY A 113 5.79 -4.20 6.75
C GLY A 113 4.81 -4.65 5.67
N ALA A 114 3.54 -4.26 5.81
CA ALA A 114 2.49 -4.66 4.87
C ALA A 114 2.78 -4.16 3.45
N TYR A 115 3.31 -2.95 3.31
CA TYR A 115 3.78 -2.42 2.02
C TYR A 115 4.76 -3.36 1.32
N TYR A 116 5.82 -3.79 1.99
CA TYR A 116 6.85 -4.65 1.39
C TYR A 116 6.34 -6.04 1.04
N ARG A 117 5.51 -6.61 1.91
CA ARG A 117 4.88 -7.92 1.67
C ARG A 117 3.92 -7.91 0.49
N TYR A 118 3.28 -6.77 0.22
CA TYR A 118 2.21 -6.66 -0.77
C TYR A 118 2.52 -5.77 -1.96
N LYS A 119 3.73 -5.22 -2.12
CA LYS A 119 4.09 -4.31 -3.22
C LYS A 119 3.69 -4.80 -4.62
N ASP A 120 3.75 -6.10 -4.87
CA ASP A 120 3.35 -6.73 -6.14
C ASP A 120 1.83 -6.87 -6.31
N VAL A 121 1.08 -6.76 -5.22
CA VAL A 121 -0.39 -6.84 -5.17
C VAL A 121 -1.02 -5.46 -5.24
N ILE A 122 -0.40 -4.44 -4.63
CA ILE A 122 -0.92 -3.05 -4.55
C ILE A 122 -1.19 -2.47 -5.95
N THR A 123 -0.43 -2.88 -6.96
CA THR A 123 -0.65 -2.50 -8.38
C THR A 123 -1.99 -2.95 -8.96
N ASN A 124 -2.69 -3.88 -8.30
CA ASN A 124 -4.02 -4.35 -8.70
C ASN A 124 -5.16 -3.56 -8.01
N PHE A 125 -4.84 -2.60 -7.14
CA PHE A 125 -5.81 -1.58 -6.77
C PHE A 125 -6.12 -0.68 -7.97
N ASP A 126 -7.27 0.00 -7.91
CA ASP A 126 -7.62 1.07 -8.84
C ASP A 126 -6.53 2.14 -8.84
N GLU A 127 -6.35 2.78 -10.00
CA GLU A 127 -5.24 3.70 -10.27
C GLU A 127 -5.08 4.79 -9.20
N GLU A 128 -6.20 5.37 -8.78
CA GLU A 128 -6.21 6.42 -7.76
C GLU A 128 -5.74 5.86 -6.41
N CYS A 129 -6.23 4.69 -6.00
CA CYS A 129 -5.84 4.06 -4.74
C CYS A 129 -4.37 3.65 -4.76
N PHE A 130 -3.91 3.05 -5.86
CA PHE A 130 -2.50 2.70 -6.06
C PHE A 130 -1.59 3.94 -5.97
N ALA A 131 -1.97 5.05 -6.62
CA ALA A 131 -1.21 6.28 -6.60
C ALA A 131 -1.10 6.86 -5.18
N ASN A 132 -2.21 6.93 -4.45
CA ASN A 132 -2.25 7.47 -3.08
C ASN A 132 -1.46 6.58 -2.10
N VAL A 133 -1.62 5.24 -2.17
CA VAL A 133 -0.82 4.30 -1.35
C VAL A 133 0.66 4.48 -1.66
N SER A 134 1.03 4.52 -2.95
CA SER A 134 2.42 4.68 -3.36
C SER A 134 3.00 6.01 -2.90
N GLU A 135 2.22 7.09 -2.97
CA GLU A 135 2.64 8.41 -2.53
C GLU A 135 2.86 8.46 -1.01
N PHE A 136 1.98 7.82 -0.22
CA PHE A 136 2.16 7.68 1.22
C PHE A 136 3.50 7.04 1.54
N TYR A 137 3.74 5.80 1.10
CA TYR A 137 4.98 5.09 1.42
C TYR A 137 6.22 5.74 0.80
N ARG A 138 6.12 6.36 -0.38
CA ARG A 138 7.24 7.10 -0.98
C ARG A 138 7.68 8.26 -0.08
N ASN A 139 6.74 9.02 0.49
CA ASN A 139 7.07 10.09 1.42
C ASN A 139 7.72 9.55 2.69
N ILE A 140 7.25 8.42 3.22
CA ILE A 140 7.89 7.75 4.36
C ILE A 140 9.35 7.37 4.05
N ILE A 141 9.58 6.71 2.92
CA ILE A 141 10.91 6.29 2.47
C ILE A 141 11.84 7.51 2.28
N HIS A 142 11.33 8.58 1.66
CA HIS A 142 12.12 9.80 1.49
C HIS A 142 12.45 10.47 2.82
N ALA A 143 11.51 10.53 3.77
CA ALA A 143 11.78 11.07 5.09
C ALA A 143 12.92 10.30 5.78
N HIS A 144 12.86 8.96 5.75
CA HIS A 144 13.93 8.12 6.29
C HIS A 144 15.29 8.42 5.64
N ASN A 145 15.34 8.46 4.30
CA ASN A 145 16.59 8.71 3.57
C ASN A 145 17.19 10.08 3.87
N TYR A 146 16.36 11.13 3.93
CA TYR A 146 16.84 12.48 4.29
C TYR A 146 17.31 12.54 5.73
N TYR A 147 16.65 11.84 6.65
CA TYR A 147 17.09 11.79 8.04
C TYR A 147 18.46 11.11 8.19
N SER A 148 18.71 10.04 7.43
CA SER A 148 20.01 9.37 7.37
C SER A 148 21.10 10.33 6.87
N LEU A 149 20.82 11.10 5.81
CA LEU A 149 21.75 12.12 5.30
C LEU A 149 22.01 13.26 6.29
N TYR A 150 21.00 13.67 7.06
CA TYR A 150 21.17 14.61 8.16
C TYR A 150 22.10 14.06 9.23
N LYS A 151 21.96 12.79 9.64
CA LYS A 151 22.85 12.17 10.63
C LYS A 151 24.31 12.14 10.17
N GLU A 152 24.55 11.91 8.89
CA GLU A 152 25.90 11.84 8.33
C GLU A 152 26.55 13.22 8.15
N ASN A 153 25.76 14.24 7.77
CA ASN A 153 26.30 15.54 7.32
C ASN A 153 25.91 16.73 8.22
N GLN A 154 25.09 16.52 9.26
CA GLN A 154 24.54 17.54 10.17
C GLN A 154 23.87 18.74 9.47
N GLY A 155 23.45 18.57 8.21
CA GLY A 155 22.85 19.66 7.43
C GLY A 155 21.36 19.82 7.72
N ASN A 156 20.96 20.96 8.32
CA ASN A 156 19.55 21.30 8.60
C ASN A 156 18.64 21.23 7.36
N TYR A 157 19.20 21.40 6.16
CA TYR A 157 18.49 21.18 4.90
C TYR A 157 17.83 19.79 4.84
N TYR A 158 18.59 18.74 5.19
CA TYR A 158 18.09 17.37 5.14
C TYR A 158 17.08 17.07 6.25
N LEU A 159 17.25 17.71 7.41
CA LEU A 159 16.27 17.61 8.49
C LEU A 159 14.94 18.27 8.07
N GLY A 160 14.97 19.43 7.42
CA GLY A 160 13.76 20.04 6.85
C GLY A 160 13.11 19.18 5.78
N LYS A 161 13.89 18.55 4.90
CA LYS A 161 13.35 17.61 3.91
C LYS A 161 12.73 16.36 4.53
N THR A 162 13.24 15.92 5.68
CA THR A 162 12.64 14.83 6.46
C THR A 162 11.22 15.21 6.88
N TYR A 163 11.08 16.37 7.54
CA TYR A 163 9.79 16.84 8.03
C TYR A 163 8.81 17.20 6.91
N ASP A 164 9.27 17.80 5.81
CA ASP A 164 8.47 18.03 4.59
C ASP A 164 7.78 16.75 4.12
N CYS A 165 8.54 15.64 4.10
CA CYS A 165 8.03 14.34 3.66
C CYS A 165 7.07 13.73 4.69
N LEU A 166 7.37 13.82 5.98
CA LEU A 166 6.48 13.35 7.06
C LEU A 166 5.14 14.09 7.05
N ALA A 167 5.16 15.42 6.88
CA ALA A 167 3.96 16.24 6.75
C ALA A 167 3.11 15.83 5.54
N LYS A 168 3.73 15.62 4.38
CA LYS A 168 3.03 15.12 3.19
C LYS A 168 2.40 13.76 3.43
N ALA A 169 3.12 12.83 4.05
CA ALA A 169 2.58 11.51 4.39
C ALA A 169 1.40 11.61 5.38
N SER A 170 1.50 12.48 6.38
CA SER A 170 0.41 12.74 7.34
C SER A 170 -0.86 13.25 6.65
N ARG A 171 -0.73 14.23 5.74
CA ARG A 171 -1.89 14.82 5.02
C ARG A 171 -2.65 13.84 4.15
N ILE A 172 -1.97 12.85 3.56
CA ILE A 172 -2.58 11.88 2.64
C ILE A 172 -3.03 10.59 3.34
N SER A 173 -2.61 10.34 4.58
CA SER A 173 -2.89 9.10 5.31
C SER A 173 -4.39 8.82 5.44
N GLU A 174 -5.18 9.84 5.77
CA GLU A 174 -6.64 9.72 5.95
C GLU A 174 -7.33 9.33 4.64
N SER A 175 -6.98 10.01 3.54
CA SER A 175 -7.48 9.71 2.20
C SER A 175 -7.18 8.26 1.80
N VAL A 176 -5.94 7.79 2.02
CA VAL A 176 -5.54 6.41 1.70
C VAL A 176 -6.37 5.41 2.51
N LYS A 177 -6.49 5.61 3.83
CA LYS A 177 -7.28 4.72 4.69
C LYS A 177 -8.74 4.66 4.25
N ASP A 178 -9.34 5.81 3.94
CA ASP A 178 -10.73 5.88 3.47
C ASP A 178 -10.93 5.14 2.16
N MET A 179 -10.00 5.28 1.20
CA MET A 179 -10.06 4.54 -0.06
C MET A 179 -9.96 3.04 0.17
N LEU A 180 -8.99 2.58 0.98
CA LEU A 180 -8.82 1.16 1.30
C LEU A 180 -10.05 0.58 2.01
N LYS A 181 -10.56 1.28 3.03
CA LYS A 181 -11.76 0.87 3.79
C LYS A 181 -13.00 0.81 2.89
N ASN A 182 -13.31 1.89 2.18
CA ASN A 182 -14.57 2.00 1.44
C ASN A 182 -14.58 1.18 0.15
N ARG A 183 -13.44 1.10 -0.56
CA ARG A 183 -13.38 0.48 -1.90
C ARG A 183 -13.05 -1.01 -1.85
N TYR A 184 -12.36 -1.50 -0.81
CA TYR A 184 -11.85 -2.88 -0.76
C TYR A 184 -12.32 -3.69 0.46
N ILE A 185 -12.50 -3.06 1.62
CA ILE A 185 -12.87 -3.77 2.86
C ILE A 185 -14.39 -3.88 3.01
N LEU A 186 -15.07 -2.74 2.91
CA LEU A 186 -16.53 -2.62 3.10
C LEU A 186 -17.35 -2.95 1.85
N LYS A 187 -16.69 -3.06 0.70
CA LYS A 187 -17.34 -3.44 -0.55
C LYS A 187 -17.87 -4.88 -0.43
N LYS A 188 -19.19 -5.01 -0.45
CA LYS A 188 -19.91 -6.29 -0.46
C LYS A 188 -19.91 -6.92 -1.84
#